data_AF-A0A1V4VC39-F1
#
_entry.id   AF-A0A1V4VC39-F1
#
_cell.length_a   1.000
_cell.length_b   1.000
_cell.length_c   1.000
_cell.angle_alpha   90.00
_cell.angle_beta   90.00
_cell.angle_gamma   90.00
#
_symmetry.space_group_name_H-M   'P 1'
#
loop_
_entity.id
_entity.type
_entity.pdbx_description
1 polymer ?
#
loop_
_entity_poly.entity_id
_entity_poly.type
_entity_poly.pdbx_seq_one_letter_code
_entity_poly.pdbx_strand_id
1 'polypeptide(L)'
;MNPEDVVAQNPDIIVKLISYSDEAGGYQLDADDTAGLEAIRAEIMSRPELQNVNAVKTGRVYVITSEIGSTYSNSCRVFLQIAYNAKWFHPELFEDLDPQAIHQEYLTRFQGLDIDLNENGVFVYPPLN
;
A
#
# COMPACT_ATOMS: atom_id res chain seq x y z
N MET A 1 16.59 0.90 -11.62
CA MET A 1 15.96 -0.31 -12.18
C MET A 1 15.09 0.16 -13.33
N ASN A 2 15.33 -0.35 -14.52
CA ASN A 2 14.57 0.04 -15.71
C ASN A 2 13.41 -0.95 -15.92
N PRO A 3 12.36 -0.58 -16.70
CA PRO A 3 11.21 -1.45 -16.91
C PRO A 3 11.57 -2.85 -17.41
N GLU A 4 12.58 -2.96 -18.26
CA GLU A 4 13.10 -4.23 -18.79
C GLU A 4 13.59 -5.19 -17.70
N ASP A 5 14.20 -4.68 -16.63
CA ASP A 5 14.68 -5.49 -15.50
C ASP A 5 13.51 -6.13 -14.74
N VAL A 6 12.39 -5.39 -14.61
CA VAL A 6 11.18 -5.86 -13.93
C VAL A 6 10.51 -6.95 -14.76
N VAL A 7 10.45 -6.76 -16.08
CA VAL A 7 9.91 -7.76 -17.01
C VAL A 7 10.75 -9.05 -16.97
N ALA A 8 12.07 -8.93 -16.96
CA ALA A 8 12.97 -10.08 -16.90
C ALA A 8 12.83 -10.87 -15.58
N GLN A 9 12.58 -10.18 -14.45
CA GLN A 9 12.35 -10.83 -13.16
C GLN A 9 10.95 -11.48 -13.06
N ASN A 10 9.97 -10.99 -13.83
CA ASN A 10 8.58 -11.45 -13.82
C ASN A 10 8.00 -11.65 -12.40
N PRO A 11 7.94 -10.58 -11.57
CA PRO A 11 7.48 -10.70 -10.20
C PRO A 11 6.00 -11.10 -10.11
N ASP A 12 5.67 -11.89 -9.10
CA ASP A 12 4.28 -12.26 -8.77
C ASP A 12 3.52 -11.15 -8.04
N ILE A 13 4.24 -10.21 -7.42
CA ILE A 13 3.68 -9.07 -6.69
C ILE A 13 4.51 -7.82 -6.95
N ILE A 14 3.84 -6.70 -7.16
CA ILE A 14 4.46 -5.37 -7.21
C ILE A 14 3.90 -4.54 -6.05
N VAL A 15 4.77 -3.92 -5.25
CA VAL A 15 4.39 -2.92 -4.25
C VAL A 15 5.06 -1.61 -4.60
N LYS A 16 4.25 -0.59 -4.91
CA LYS A 16 4.69 0.77 -5.20
C LYS A 16 4.59 1.59 -3.91
N LEU A 17 5.75 1.95 -3.35
CA LEU A 17 5.81 2.99 -2.34
C LEU A 17 5.73 4.37 -3.02
N ILE A 18 4.85 5.22 -2.53
CA ILE A 18 4.72 6.61 -2.97
C ILE A 18 5.16 7.56 -1.85
N SER A 19 5.66 8.74 -2.24
CA SER A 19 6.09 9.79 -1.32
C SER A 19 4.89 10.61 -0.84
N TYR A 20 5.01 11.21 0.35
CA TYR A 20 4.05 12.20 0.83
C TYR A 20 3.85 13.36 -0.18
N SER A 21 4.91 13.69 -0.93
CA SER A 21 4.91 14.74 -1.95
C SER A 21 4.11 14.39 -3.21
N ASP A 22 3.70 13.13 -3.37
CA ASP A 22 2.85 12.72 -4.48
C ASP A 22 1.38 13.14 -4.25
N GLU A 23 1.02 13.59 -3.03
CA GLU A 23 -0.30 14.09 -2.62
C GLU A 23 -1.48 13.16 -2.97
N ALA A 24 -1.20 11.89 -3.28
CA ALA A 24 -2.17 10.91 -3.73
C ALA A 24 -2.79 10.07 -2.59
N GLY A 25 -2.34 10.29 -1.36
CA GLY A 25 -2.77 9.61 -0.15
C GLY A 25 -2.35 10.39 1.10
N GLY A 26 -2.66 9.86 2.28
CA GLY A 26 -2.34 10.45 3.57
C GLY A 26 -3.56 10.74 4.43
N TYR A 27 -3.33 11.30 5.62
CA TYR A 27 -4.35 11.53 6.65
C TYR A 27 -5.33 12.68 6.33
N GLN A 28 -4.98 13.53 5.37
CA GLN A 28 -5.75 14.72 5.00
C GLN A 28 -6.96 14.42 4.09
N LEU A 29 -7.07 13.18 3.60
CA LEU A 29 -8.14 12.74 2.71
C LEU A 29 -9.26 12.08 3.50
N ASP A 30 -10.47 12.11 2.97
CA ASP A 30 -11.55 11.23 3.43
C ASP A 30 -11.20 9.78 3.06
N ALA A 31 -11.61 8.80 3.89
CA ALA A 31 -11.21 7.41 3.71
C ALA A 31 -11.65 6.78 2.37
N ASP A 32 -12.66 7.37 1.71
CA ASP A 32 -13.16 6.96 0.40
C ASP A 32 -12.52 7.72 -0.78
N ASP A 33 -11.68 8.73 -0.55
CA ASP A 33 -10.96 9.47 -1.59
C ASP A 33 -9.72 8.71 -2.08
N THR A 34 -9.94 7.52 -2.64
CA THR A 34 -8.87 6.64 -3.12
C THR A 34 -8.36 6.97 -4.52
N ALA A 35 -8.89 8.01 -5.17
CA ALA A 35 -8.67 8.28 -6.58
C ALA A 35 -7.20 8.47 -6.93
N GLY A 36 -6.42 9.10 -6.05
CA GLY A 36 -4.97 9.29 -6.24
C GLY A 36 -4.20 7.98 -6.31
N LEU A 37 -4.37 7.10 -5.30
CA LEU A 37 -3.70 5.80 -5.27
C LEU A 37 -4.19 4.87 -6.39
N GLU A 38 -5.49 4.93 -6.70
CA GLU A 38 -6.09 4.16 -7.80
C GLU A 38 -5.47 4.55 -9.14
N ALA A 39 -5.33 5.85 -9.41
CA ALA A 39 -4.71 6.35 -10.65
C ALA A 39 -3.26 5.87 -10.79
N ILE A 40 -2.48 5.87 -9.70
CA ILE A 40 -1.10 5.36 -9.70
C ILE A 40 -1.07 3.86 -10.00
N ARG A 41 -1.96 3.08 -9.39
CA ARG A 41 -2.07 1.65 -9.70
C ARG A 41 -2.48 1.43 -11.15
N ALA A 42 -3.48 2.17 -11.64
CA ALA A 42 -3.97 2.06 -13.01
C ALA A 42 -2.88 2.38 -14.03
N GLU A 43 -2.06 3.41 -13.78
CA GLU A 43 -0.91 3.74 -14.60
C GLU A 43 0.06 2.56 -14.71
N ILE A 44 0.49 1.96 -13.59
CA ILE A 44 1.36 0.77 -13.59
C ILE A 44 0.72 -0.39 -14.36
N MET A 45 -0.56 -0.64 -14.11
CA MET A 45 -1.34 -1.70 -14.75
C MET A 45 -1.51 -1.48 -16.26
N SER A 46 -1.39 -0.25 -16.75
CA SER A 46 -1.55 0.12 -18.17
C SER A 46 -0.26 0.08 -18.99
N ARG A 47 0.91 -0.02 -18.34
CA ARG A 47 2.22 0.01 -19.02
C ARG A 47 2.34 -1.18 -19.99
N PRO A 48 2.55 -0.95 -21.30
CA PRO A 48 2.63 -2.02 -22.29
C PRO A 48 3.72 -3.06 -21.97
N GLU A 49 4.84 -2.61 -21.41
CA GLU A 49 5.99 -3.45 -21.08
C GLU A 49 5.65 -4.43 -19.94
N LEU A 50 4.78 -4.02 -19.02
CA LEU A 50 4.44 -4.82 -17.83
C LEU A 50 3.25 -5.76 -18.05
N GLN A 51 2.56 -5.69 -19.20
CA GLN A 51 1.37 -6.54 -19.47
C GLN A 51 1.65 -8.03 -19.36
N ASN A 52 2.90 -8.44 -19.60
CA ASN A 52 3.30 -9.84 -19.51
C ASN A 52 3.76 -10.29 -18.11
N VAL A 53 3.90 -9.37 -17.16
CA VAL A 53 4.34 -9.65 -15.80
C VAL A 53 3.21 -10.28 -14.96
N ASN A 54 3.55 -11.32 -14.19
CA ASN A 54 2.59 -12.08 -13.37
C ASN A 54 1.77 -11.18 -12.42
N ALA A 55 2.42 -10.24 -11.74
CA ALA A 55 1.75 -9.30 -10.85
C ALA A 55 0.63 -8.50 -11.54
N VAL A 56 0.86 -8.06 -12.78
CA VAL A 56 -0.13 -7.29 -13.56
C VAL A 56 -1.26 -8.20 -14.05
N LYS A 57 -0.92 -9.38 -14.57
CA LYS A 57 -1.92 -10.38 -15.02
C LYS A 57 -2.86 -10.83 -13.90
N THR A 58 -2.34 -10.96 -12.69
CA THR A 58 -3.09 -11.41 -11.51
C THR A 58 -3.67 -10.26 -10.69
N GLY A 59 -3.39 -9.01 -11.07
CA GLY A 59 -3.86 -7.82 -10.36
C GLY A 59 -3.18 -7.57 -9.00
N ARG A 60 -2.11 -8.32 -8.67
CA ARG A 60 -1.32 -8.19 -7.43
C ARG A 60 -0.32 -7.03 -7.52
N VAL A 61 -0.85 -5.85 -7.79
CA VAL A 61 -0.15 -4.57 -7.80
C VAL A 61 -0.76 -3.70 -6.71
N TYR A 62 0.05 -3.34 -5.73
CA TYR A 62 -0.36 -2.58 -4.55
C TYR A 62 0.38 -1.25 -4.50
N VAL A 63 -0.27 -0.24 -3.96
CA VAL A 63 0.28 1.09 -3.69
C VAL A 63 0.21 1.31 -2.19
N ILE A 64 1.29 1.84 -1.61
CA ILE A 64 1.38 2.17 -0.18
C ILE A 64 2.05 3.52 -0.03
N THR A 65 1.55 4.34 0.90
CA THR A 65 2.10 5.68 1.13
C THR A 65 3.27 5.66 2.12
N SER A 66 4.14 6.68 2.03
CA SER A 66 5.31 6.82 2.91
C SER A 66 4.97 7.15 4.38
N GLU A 67 3.73 7.49 4.68
CA GLU A 67 3.23 7.77 6.03
C GLU A 67 3.19 6.51 6.90
N ILE A 68 2.99 5.35 6.27
CA ILE A 68 2.98 4.02 6.91
C ILE A 68 4.02 3.06 6.32
N GLY A 69 4.55 3.34 5.13
CA GLY A 69 5.63 2.61 4.49
C GLY A 69 6.95 3.37 4.51
N SER A 70 8.07 2.68 4.53
CA SER A 70 9.38 3.31 4.40
C SER A 70 10.36 2.41 3.66
N THR A 71 11.17 3.00 2.79
CA THR A 71 12.38 2.33 2.28
C THR A 71 13.48 2.21 3.33
N TYR A 72 13.38 2.97 4.43
CA TYR A 72 14.36 3.00 5.50
C TYR A 72 13.80 2.31 6.74
N SER A 73 14.55 1.35 7.28
CA SER A 73 14.20 0.56 8.48
C SER A 73 14.06 1.38 9.78
N ASN A 74 14.11 2.71 9.70
CA ASN A 74 14.23 3.63 10.84
C ASN A 74 12.91 4.32 11.19
N SER A 75 11.83 4.06 10.44
CA SER A 75 10.51 4.59 10.77
C SER A 75 9.88 3.77 11.90
N CYS A 76 9.40 4.44 12.94
CA CYS A 76 8.63 3.82 14.02
C CYS A 76 7.36 3.10 13.52
N ARG A 77 6.95 3.34 12.26
CA ARG A 77 5.74 2.80 11.64
C ARG A 77 5.99 1.64 10.68
N VAL A 78 7.24 1.20 10.51
CA VAL A 78 7.60 0.12 9.55
C VAL A 78 6.82 -1.18 9.79
N PHE A 79 6.39 -1.43 11.02
CA PHE A 79 5.57 -2.60 11.35
C PHE A 79 4.20 -2.60 10.65
N LEU A 80 3.63 -1.42 10.33
CA LEU A 80 2.39 -1.31 9.57
C LEU A 80 2.58 -1.82 8.14
N GLN A 81 3.63 -1.35 7.46
CA GLN A 81 3.98 -1.86 6.13
C GLN A 81 4.25 -3.37 6.14
N ILE A 82 4.92 -3.90 7.17
CA ILE A 82 5.14 -5.35 7.31
C ILE A 82 3.79 -6.08 7.41
N ALA A 83 2.84 -5.56 8.18
CA ALA A 83 1.52 -6.16 8.32
C ALA A 83 0.74 -6.18 6.99
N TYR A 84 0.72 -5.06 6.25
CA TYR A 84 0.12 -5.01 4.92
C TYR A 84 0.79 -5.97 3.93
N ASN A 85 2.12 -6.00 3.90
CA ASN A 85 2.87 -6.93 3.04
C ASN A 85 2.57 -8.40 3.39
N ALA A 86 2.54 -8.75 4.68
CA ALA A 86 2.22 -10.11 5.12
C ALA A 86 0.83 -10.54 4.60
N LYS A 87 -0.18 -9.68 4.79
CA LYS A 87 -1.55 -9.92 4.32
C LYS A 87 -1.62 -10.05 2.79
N TRP A 88 -0.96 -9.16 2.04
CA TRP A 88 -0.97 -9.21 0.57
C TRP A 88 -0.21 -10.40 0.00
N PHE A 89 0.89 -10.81 0.64
CA PHE A 89 1.77 -11.84 0.10
C PHE A 89 1.21 -13.23 0.36
N HIS A 90 0.63 -13.42 1.55
CA HIS A 90 0.11 -14.70 2.04
C HIS A 90 -1.26 -14.53 2.72
N PRO A 91 -2.31 -14.10 1.99
CA PRO A 91 -3.63 -13.86 2.58
C PRO A 91 -4.19 -15.10 3.31
N GLU A 92 -3.88 -16.30 2.82
CA GLU A 92 -4.27 -17.59 3.40
C GLU A 92 -3.59 -17.93 4.74
N LEU A 93 -2.42 -17.34 5.02
CA LEU A 93 -1.73 -17.52 6.30
C LEU A 93 -2.10 -16.44 7.32
N PHE A 94 -2.57 -15.30 6.84
CA PHE A 94 -2.83 -14.11 7.64
C PHE A 94 -4.30 -13.66 7.53
N GLU A 95 -5.24 -14.62 7.48
CA GLU A 95 -6.68 -14.35 7.36
C GLU A 95 -7.21 -13.42 8.46
N ASP A 96 -6.73 -13.58 9.70
CA ASP A 96 -7.15 -12.78 10.85
C ASP A 96 -6.34 -11.48 11.04
N LEU A 97 -5.30 -11.25 10.23
CA LEU A 97 -4.48 -10.04 10.35
C LEU A 97 -5.24 -8.84 9.78
N ASP A 98 -5.46 -7.83 10.62
CA ASP A 98 -6.05 -6.54 10.25
C ASP A 98 -5.03 -5.40 10.46
N PRO A 99 -4.27 -5.04 9.42
CA PRO A 99 -3.32 -3.92 9.46
C PRO A 99 -3.98 -2.56 9.75
N GLN A 100 -5.24 -2.34 9.35
CA GLN A 100 -5.93 -1.08 9.60
C GLN A 100 -6.32 -0.96 11.08
N ALA A 101 -6.80 -2.03 11.71
CA ALA A 101 -7.04 -2.06 13.15
C ALA A 101 -5.75 -1.84 13.97
N ILE A 102 -4.63 -2.44 13.54
CA ILE A 102 -3.31 -2.22 14.15
C ILE A 102 -2.90 -0.74 14.03
N HIS A 103 -3.13 -0.13 12.86
CA HIS A 103 -2.86 1.29 12.64
C HIS A 103 -3.74 2.19 13.53
N GLN A 104 -5.04 1.87 13.63
CA GLN A 104 -5.98 2.56 14.50
C GLN A 104 -5.55 2.49 15.98
N GLU A 105 -5.15 1.32 16.47
CA GLU A 105 -4.61 1.17 17.84
C GLU A 105 -3.34 2.01 18.04
N TYR A 106 -2.44 1.99 17.05
CA TYR A 106 -1.23 2.80 17.11
C TYR A 106 -1.53 4.30 17.30
N LEU A 107 -2.46 4.85 16.52
CA LEU A 107 -2.84 6.26 16.59
C LEU A 107 -3.53 6.60 17.91
N THR A 108 -4.46 5.77 18.35
CA THR A 108 -5.27 6.04 19.55
C THR A 108 -4.49 5.80 20.83
N ARG A 109 -3.94 4.60 21.02
CA ARG A 109 -3.33 4.16 22.28
C ARG A 109 -1.93 4.74 22.48
N PHE A 110 -1.14 4.85 21.41
CA PHE A 110 0.27 5.21 21.52
C PHE A 110 0.58 6.63 21.05
N GLN A 111 -0.21 7.20 20.14
CA GLN A 111 -0.07 8.62 19.74
C GLN A 111 -1.07 9.54 20.43
N GLY A 112 -2.15 9.00 21.02
CA GLY A 112 -3.18 9.81 21.68
C GLY A 112 -3.99 10.66 20.71
N LEU A 113 -4.09 10.25 19.45
CA LEU A 113 -4.82 10.96 18.41
C LEU A 113 -6.26 10.47 18.34
N ASP A 114 -7.18 11.42 18.16
CA ASP A 114 -8.61 11.17 17.94
C ASP A 114 -8.88 11.29 16.44
N ILE A 115 -8.58 10.21 15.72
CA ILE A 115 -8.79 10.06 14.28
C ILE A 115 -9.42 8.70 14.03
N ASP A 116 -10.47 8.63 13.23
CA ASP A 116 -11.10 7.38 12.80
C ASP A 116 -10.64 7.04 11.38
N LEU A 117 -9.89 5.96 11.22
CA LEU A 117 -9.40 5.53 9.92
C LEU A 117 -10.49 4.99 8.99
N ASN A 118 -11.72 4.80 9.48
CA ASN A 118 -12.88 4.52 8.63
C ASN A 118 -13.49 5.78 8.00
N GLU A 119 -13.17 6.95 8.55
CA GLU A 119 -13.64 8.25 8.05
C GLU A 119 -12.52 9.04 7.40
N ASN A 120 -11.28 8.92 7.90
CA ASN A 120 -10.15 9.71 7.46
C ASN A 120 -8.93 8.87 7.07
N GLY A 121 -8.39 9.22 5.92
CA GLY A 121 -7.06 8.85 5.48
C GLY A 121 -7.05 7.70 4.50
N VAL A 122 -6.15 7.80 3.52
CA VAL A 122 -5.96 6.80 2.48
C VAL A 122 -4.48 6.43 2.43
N PHE A 123 -4.14 5.19 2.80
CA PHE A 123 -2.74 4.78 2.98
C PHE A 123 -2.30 3.65 2.06
N VAL A 124 -3.25 2.88 1.53
CA VAL A 124 -2.98 1.76 0.62
C VAL A 124 -4.04 1.65 -0.45
N TYR A 125 -3.67 1.05 -1.59
CA TYR A 125 -4.63 0.66 -2.61
C TYR A 125 -4.15 -0.60 -3.37
N PRO A 126 -5.03 -1.57 -3.70
CA PRO A 126 -6.43 -1.65 -3.26
C PRO A 126 -6.56 -1.77 -1.74
N PRO A 127 -7.70 -1.37 -1.15
CA PRO A 127 -7.97 -1.64 0.26
C PRO A 127 -7.97 -3.16 0.52
N LEU A 128 -7.76 -3.54 1.78
CA LEU A 128 -7.87 -4.94 2.19
C LEU A 128 -9.36 -5.35 2.16
N ASN A 129 -9.62 -6.55 1.63
CA ASN A 129 -10.94 -7.18 1.67
C ASN A 129 -11.20 -7.87 3.01
#